data_AF-A0A0R0LWV8-F1
#
_entry.id   AF-A0A0R0LWV8-F1
#
_cell.length_a   1.000
_cell.length_b   1.000
_cell.length_c   1.000
_cell.angle_alpha   90.00
_cell.angle_beta   90.00
_cell.angle_gamma   90.00
#
_symmetry.space_group_name_H-M   'P 1'
#
loop_
_entity.id
_entity.type
_entity.pdbx_description
1 polymer ?
#
loop_
_entity_poly.entity_id
_entity_poly.type
_entity_poly.pdbx_seq_one_letter_code
_entity_poly.pdbx_strand_id
1 'polypeptide(L)'
;ELHGEETLRKIFSIFTSSHYKNTPNDMKILADMPNHQIFVLSDGNMIYCAVHIAFEQLKNLGQARSGHENKSGNLLPWIIHDQYTVFNPEIGNLSCKGLRIVRIAVPGEFQGKGYGSETVNQILSHFSLKCLDVGLEYLQHPTGATQNDINPLFKPVSATEIGFVGVSTSLNQKMYKFFSKLNFIPIHIGQNINQSGEFSFSMVYLDKKNNTGDIGCPFNNSGLQNALAIQNILLSCHDYFKLKFLRLASSIWFDLGPELAFDIVRSQHSVMISKNTYQFNLHDFDQIRLAQFAAYKCDFSVVRDCIREVAIFYFMNKNLVNLNTAQSKSDEKATNQPLLVKSEELILFCIGIFAISPKEIVTQFDGLNVETVVLYLRKAVDTILKYN
;
A
#
# COMPACT_ATOMS: atom_id res chain seq x y z
N GLU A 1 15.75 29.08 25.39
CA GLU A 1 15.40 29.38 23.98
C GLU A 1 16.34 28.74 22.96
N LEU A 2 17.67 28.85 23.09
CA LEU A 2 18.68 28.29 22.15
C LEU A 2 18.52 26.78 21.80
N HIS A 3 18.10 25.93 22.74
CA HIS A 3 18.00 24.48 22.53
C HIS A 3 16.84 24.07 21.58
N GLY A 4 15.78 24.87 21.52
CA GLY A 4 14.62 24.61 20.67
C GLY A 4 14.90 24.89 19.19
N GLU A 5 15.55 26.02 18.90
CA GLU A 5 15.95 26.37 17.52
C GLU A 5 16.95 25.37 16.95
N GLU A 6 17.96 24.97 17.74
CA GLU A 6 18.96 24.00 17.29
C GLU A 6 18.31 22.64 16.94
N THR A 7 17.39 22.17 17.79
CA THR A 7 16.64 20.93 17.58
C THR A 7 15.79 21.02 16.31
N LEU A 8 15.05 22.12 16.15
CA LEU A 8 14.20 22.34 14.99
C LEU A 8 15.03 22.39 13.69
N ARG A 9 16.19 23.06 13.74
CA ARG A 9 17.15 23.12 12.64
C ARG A 9 17.65 21.72 12.26
N LYS A 10 17.96 20.87 13.24
CA LYS A 10 18.34 19.46 12.99
C LYS A 10 17.21 18.70 12.29
N ILE A 11 15.98 18.79 12.79
CA ILE A 11 14.80 18.13 12.20
C ILE A 11 14.59 18.57 10.75
N PHE A 12 14.60 19.88 10.49
CA PHE A 12 14.41 20.39 9.13
C PHE A 12 15.57 20.05 8.22
N SER A 13 16.81 20.02 8.73
CA SER A 13 17.96 19.54 7.96
C SER A 13 17.76 18.09 7.50
N ILE A 14 17.16 17.24 8.33
CA ILE A 14 16.87 15.84 7.98
C ILE A 14 15.76 15.77 6.91
N PHE A 15 14.71 16.58 7.03
CA PHE A 15 13.67 16.65 6.01
C PHE A 15 14.20 17.18 4.68
N THR A 16 15.07 18.19 4.69
CA THR A 16 15.64 18.75 3.47
C THR A 16 16.63 17.80 2.79
N SER A 17 17.47 17.11 3.56
CA SER A 17 18.47 16.18 3.01
C SER A 17 17.85 14.91 2.42
N SER A 18 16.67 14.49 2.91
CA SER A 18 16.07 13.20 2.57
C SER A 18 15.01 13.28 1.47
N HIS A 19 14.53 14.48 1.13
CA HIS A 19 13.52 14.69 0.09
C HIS A 19 14.06 15.50 -1.08
N TYR A 20 13.87 14.96 -2.29
CA TYR A 20 14.32 15.56 -3.55
C TYR A 20 13.63 16.89 -3.90
N LYS A 21 12.45 17.16 -3.31
CA LYS A 21 11.77 18.46 -3.42
C LYS A 21 11.16 18.84 -2.07
N ASN A 22 11.62 19.96 -1.52
CA ASN A 22 11.01 20.62 -0.38
C ASN A 22 10.55 22.00 -0.84
N THR A 23 9.33 22.39 -0.49
CA THR A 23 8.89 23.77 -0.71
C THR A 23 9.02 24.54 0.60
N PRO A 24 9.38 25.84 0.58
CA PRO A 24 9.37 26.67 1.79
C PRO A 24 8.02 26.66 2.52
N ASN A 25 6.94 26.33 1.81
CA ASN A 25 5.59 26.19 2.34
C ASN A 25 5.44 25.03 3.35
N ASP A 26 6.34 24.04 3.36
CA ASP A 26 6.25 22.88 4.24
C ASP A 26 6.34 23.29 5.72
N MET A 27 7.20 24.26 6.05
CA MET A 27 7.29 24.80 7.43
C MET A 27 6.02 25.58 7.81
N LYS A 28 5.48 26.33 6.85
CA LYS A 28 4.25 27.09 7.05
C LYS A 28 3.09 26.15 7.36
N ILE A 29 2.96 25.04 6.63
CA ILE A 29 1.95 24.01 6.91
C ILE A 29 2.10 23.47 8.34
N LEU A 30 3.32 23.14 8.76
CA LEU A 30 3.60 22.65 10.10
C LEU A 30 3.26 23.65 11.21
N ALA A 31 3.41 24.95 10.94
CA ALA A 31 3.11 26.02 11.90
C ALA A 31 1.61 26.39 11.92
N ASP A 32 0.96 26.42 10.75
CA ASP A 32 -0.40 26.92 10.59
C ASP A 32 -1.46 25.84 10.83
N MET A 33 -1.16 24.55 10.56
CA MET A 33 -2.15 23.47 10.59
C MET A 33 -2.06 22.64 11.88
N PRO A 34 -3.03 22.76 12.80
CA PRO A 34 -2.95 22.16 14.15
C PRO A 34 -3.06 20.63 14.15
N ASN A 35 -3.53 20.04 13.07
CA ASN A 35 -3.61 18.59 12.89
C ASN A 35 -2.30 17.96 12.42
N HIS A 36 -1.25 18.75 12.15
CA HIS A 36 0.07 18.24 11.79
C HIS A 36 0.99 18.14 13.00
N GLN A 37 1.77 17.07 13.08
CA GLN A 37 2.73 16.83 14.16
C GLN A 37 4.02 16.21 13.64
N ILE A 38 5.11 16.41 14.39
CA ILE A 38 6.42 15.82 14.11
C ILE A 38 6.76 14.81 15.21
N PHE A 39 7.18 13.63 14.79
CA PHE A 39 7.69 12.57 15.63
C PHE A 39 9.16 12.37 15.30
N VAL A 40 9.97 12.15 16.32
CA VAL A 40 11.41 11.89 16.17
C VAL A 40 11.80 10.63 16.92
N LEU A 41 12.64 9.82 16.29
CA LEU A 41 13.36 8.76 16.98
C LEU A 41 14.71 9.34 17.43
N SER A 42 14.95 9.38 18.74
CA SER A 42 16.11 10.04 19.34
C SER A 42 16.54 9.30 20.61
N ASP A 43 17.85 9.35 20.90
CA ASP A 43 18.42 8.94 22.19
C ASP A 43 18.59 10.12 23.17
N GLY A 44 18.10 11.30 22.80
CA GLY A 44 18.23 12.55 23.54
C GLY A 44 19.34 13.47 23.00
N ASN A 45 20.35 12.92 22.33
CA ASN A 45 21.46 13.70 21.76
C ASN A 45 21.40 13.76 20.22
N MET A 46 21.03 12.64 19.59
CA MET A 46 20.99 12.49 18.14
C MET A 46 19.61 12.07 17.64
N ILE A 47 19.21 12.62 16.49
CA ILE A 47 17.94 12.29 15.82
C ILE A 47 18.23 11.29 14.70
N TYR A 48 17.73 10.06 14.86
CA TYR A 48 17.92 8.96 13.91
C TYR A 48 16.88 8.94 12.79
N CYS A 49 15.68 9.48 13.05
CA CYS A 49 14.58 9.53 12.10
C CYS A 49 13.62 10.65 12.49
N ALA A 50 13.07 11.34 11.49
CA ALA A 50 12.01 12.31 11.66
C ALA A 50 10.81 11.93 10.78
N VAL A 51 9.61 11.98 11.37
CA VAL A 51 8.35 11.67 10.69
C VAL A 51 7.38 12.83 10.88
N HIS A 52 6.88 13.36 9.77
CA HIS A 52 5.79 14.32 9.76
C HIS A 52 4.48 13.57 9.54
N ILE A 53 3.53 13.73 10.46
CA ILE A 53 2.20 13.15 10.38
C ILE A 53 1.13 14.24 10.27
N ALA A 54 -0.03 13.85 9.76
CA ALA A 54 -1.26 14.63 9.79
C ALA A 54 -2.38 13.75 10.34
N PHE A 55 -3.11 14.25 11.34
CA PHE A 55 -4.39 13.66 11.73
C PHE A 55 -5.45 14.06 10.72
N GLU A 56 -6.14 13.06 10.19
CA GLU A 56 -7.21 13.22 9.21
C GLU A 56 -8.51 12.63 9.77
N GLN A 57 -9.65 13.01 9.19
CA GLN A 57 -10.94 12.51 9.62
C GLN A 57 -11.71 12.01 8.40
N LEU A 58 -12.10 10.74 8.45
CA LEU A 58 -13.10 10.20 7.57
C LEU A 58 -14.44 10.51 8.23
N LYS A 59 -15.21 11.39 7.61
CA LYS A 59 -16.55 11.80 8.03
C LYS A 59 -17.52 11.48 6.89
N ASN A 60 -18.82 11.60 7.15
CA ASN A 60 -19.83 11.57 6.10
C ASN A 60 -19.67 12.77 5.16
N LEU A 61 -18.78 12.61 4.18
CA LEU A 61 -18.38 13.62 3.18
C LEU A 61 -19.51 13.96 2.20
N GLY A 62 -20.65 13.25 2.28
CA GLY A 62 -21.87 13.56 1.52
C GLY A 62 -22.37 14.99 1.73
N GLN A 63 -22.15 15.58 2.92
CA GLN A 63 -22.48 16.98 3.22
C GLN A 63 -21.37 17.97 2.83
N ALA A 64 -20.13 17.50 2.64
CA ALA A 64 -18.96 18.33 2.33
C ALA A 64 -18.85 18.69 0.83
N ARG A 65 -19.59 18.03 -0.06
CA ARG A 65 -19.62 18.39 -1.50
C ARG A 65 -20.24 19.77 -1.76
N SER A 66 -21.04 20.28 -0.83
CA SER A 66 -21.70 21.58 -0.89
C SER A 66 -20.82 22.75 -0.46
N GLY A 67 -19.65 22.49 0.14
CA GLY A 67 -18.73 23.52 0.62
C GLY A 67 -17.35 23.37 -0.02
N HIS A 68 -16.67 24.49 -0.26
CA HIS A 68 -15.24 24.54 -0.53
C HIS A 68 -14.42 24.14 0.72
N GLU A 69 -14.75 23.01 1.36
CA GLU A 69 -13.89 22.46 2.42
C GLU A 69 -12.60 21.98 1.78
N ASN A 70 -11.50 22.60 2.19
CA ASN A 70 -10.19 22.40 1.59
C ASN A 70 -9.80 20.92 1.65
N LYS A 71 -9.60 20.33 0.46
CA LYS A 71 -9.00 18.98 0.28
C LYS A 71 -7.63 18.84 0.93
N SER A 72 -7.00 19.94 1.36
CA SER A 72 -5.62 19.99 1.89
C SER A 72 -5.43 19.24 3.21
N GLY A 73 -6.46 19.08 4.05
CA GLY A 73 -6.33 18.49 5.38
C GLY A 73 -6.74 17.01 5.51
N ASN A 74 -7.45 16.44 4.54
CA ASN A 74 -8.07 15.10 4.62
C ASN A 74 -7.80 14.27 3.36
N LEU A 75 -6.55 14.18 2.92
CA LEU A 75 -6.22 13.61 1.62
C LEU A 75 -6.61 12.13 1.49
N LEU A 76 -6.29 11.28 2.47
CA LEU A 76 -6.65 9.86 2.41
C LEU A 76 -8.18 9.66 2.49
N PRO A 77 -8.92 10.31 3.41
CA PRO A 77 -10.38 10.27 3.40
C PRO A 77 -10.99 10.66 2.05
N TRP A 78 -10.49 11.73 1.41
CA TRP A 78 -10.96 12.14 0.08
C TRP A 78 -10.69 11.09 -0.99
N ILE A 79 -9.48 10.50 -1.00
CA ILE A 79 -9.14 9.41 -1.93
C ILE A 79 -10.06 8.22 -1.71
N ILE A 80 -10.28 7.83 -0.45
CA ILE A 80 -11.13 6.69 -0.12
C ILE A 80 -12.57 6.96 -0.58
N HIS A 81 -13.09 8.14 -0.27
CA HIS A 81 -14.44 8.51 -0.66
C HIS A 81 -14.63 8.59 -2.18
N ASP A 82 -13.74 9.29 -2.90
CA ASP A 82 -13.88 9.51 -4.34
C ASP A 82 -13.70 8.21 -5.14
N GLN A 83 -12.84 7.30 -4.69
CA GLN A 83 -12.59 6.04 -5.41
C GLN A 83 -13.60 4.94 -5.08
N TYR A 84 -14.13 4.89 -3.86
CA TYR A 84 -14.79 3.68 -3.35
C TYR A 84 -16.25 3.83 -2.95
N THR A 85 -16.73 5.04 -2.62
CA THR A 85 -18.14 5.25 -2.25
C THR A 85 -19.11 4.86 -3.37
N VAL A 86 -18.67 4.90 -4.63
CA VAL A 86 -19.49 4.54 -5.80
C VAL A 86 -19.95 3.08 -5.78
N PHE A 87 -19.14 2.14 -5.29
CA PHE A 87 -19.52 0.72 -5.22
C PHE A 87 -19.79 0.23 -3.80
N ASN A 88 -19.30 0.93 -2.78
CA ASN A 88 -19.59 0.63 -1.40
C ASN A 88 -20.07 1.91 -0.67
N PRO A 89 -21.40 2.19 -0.72
CA PRO A 89 -21.97 3.36 -0.06
C PRO A 89 -21.76 3.39 1.45
N GLU A 90 -21.53 2.24 2.10
CA GLU A 90 -21.27 2.17 3.55
C GLU A 90 -19.99 2.92 3.94
N ILE A 91 -19.01 3.03 3.02
CA ILE A 91 -17.78 3.83 3.21
C ILE A 91 -18.12 5.29 3.45
N GLY A 92 -19.16 5.81 2.79
CA GLY A 92 -19.64 7.17 2.99
C GLY A 92 -20.23 7.42 4.38
N ASN A 93 -20.68 6.37 5.08
CA ASN A 93 -21.26 6.47 6.41
C ASN A 93 -20.24 6.27 7.55
N LEU A 94 -19.01 5.90 7.21
CA LEU A 94 -17.97 5.73 8.23
C LEU A 94 -17.58 7.07 8.84
N SER A 95 -17.38 7.07 10.15
CA SER A 95 -16.81 8.18 10.89
C SER A 95 -15.65 7.69 11.74
N CYS A 96 -14.42 8.04 11.36
CA CYS A 96 -13.24 7.68 12.14
C CYS A 96 -12.10 8.69 11.97
N LYS A 97 -11.29 8.83 13.01
CA LYS A 97 -10.01 9.54 12.91
C LYS A 97 -8.99 8.65 12.25
N GLY A 98 -8.09 9.23 11.48
CA GLY A 98 -6.95 8.53 10.90
C GLY A 98 -5.68 9.31 11.06
N LEU A 99 -4.57 8.64 10.76
CA LEU A 99 -3.24 9.21 10.74
C LEU A 99 -2.65 9.01 9.36
N ARG A 100 -2.21 10.10 8.73
CA ARG A 100 -1.43 10.06 7.50
C ARG A 100 0.03 10.36 7.81
N ILE A 101 0.92 9.46 7.45
CA ILE A 101 2.35 9.75 7.33
C ILE A 101 2.53 10.62 6.09
N VAL A 102 2.85 11.90 6.30
CA VAL A 102 3.08 12.87 5.22
C VAL A 102 4.49 12.70 4.67
N ARG A 103 5.47 12.55 5.58
CA ARG A 103 6.88 12.48 5.23
C ARG A 103 7.64 11.67 6.28
N ILE A 104 8.61 10.89 5.83
CA ILE A 104 9.56 10.16 6.67
C ILE A 104 10.96 10.40 6.14
N ALA A 105 11.89 10.71 7.02
CA ALA A 105 13.25 11.07 6.67
C ALA A 105 14.24 10.43 7.64
N VAL A 106 15.25 9.77 7.07
CA VAL A 106 16.35 9.14 7.79
C VAL A 106 17.65 9.72 7.24
N PRO A 107 18.53 10.29 8.09
CA PRO A 107 19.83 10.79 7.66
C PRO A 107 20.62 9.75 6.86
N GLY A 108 21.38 10.18 5.85
CA GLY A 108 22.06 9.28 4.90
C GLY A 108 22.94 8.22 5.59
N GLU A 109 23.62 8.60 6.67
CA GLU A 109 24.48 7.74 7.51
C GLU A 109 23.73 6.60 8.24
N PHE A 110 22.41 6.71 8.35
CA PHE A 110 21.53 5.75 9.03
C PHE A 110 20.59 4.98 8.08
N GLN A 111 20.61 5.30 6.79
CA GLN A 111 19.80 4.58 5.81
C GLN A 111 20.22 3.10 5.72
N GLY A 112 19.24 2.21 5.55
CA GLY A 112 19.48 0.76 5.49
C GLY A 112 19.65 0.06 6.85
N LYS A 113 19.73 0.79 7.97
CA LYS A 113 19.90 0.22 9.33
C LYS A 113 18.58 -0.07 10.06
N GLY A 114 17.43 0.24 9.45
CA GLY A 114 16.11 -0.08 10.02
C GLY A 114 15.46 1.00 10.89
N TYR A 115 16.12 2.14 11.16
CA TYR A 115 15.57 3.21 12.00
C TYR A 115 14.23 3.77 11.52
N GLY A 116 14.03 3.90 10.20
CA GLY A 116 12.75 4.34 9.64
C GLY A 116 11.63 3.34 9.94
N SER A 117 11.89 2.04 9.78
CA SER A 117 10.93 0.98 10.07
C SER A 117 10.59 0.92 11.56
N GLU A 118 11.59 1.03 12.42
CA GLU A 118 11.41 1.08 13.87
C GLU A 118 10.55 2.28 14.29
N THR A 119 10.81 3.45 13.72
CA THR A 119 10.03 4.66 14.01
C THR A 119 8.56 4.47 13.65
N VAL A 120 8.27 3.91 12.47
CA VAL A 120 6.88 3.64 12.05
C VAL A 120 6.24 2.58 12.95
N ASN A 121 6.95 1.52 13.34
CA ASN A 121 6.43 0.50 14.25
C ASN A 121 6.10 1.07 15.64
N GLN A 122 6.93 1.99 16.15
CA GLN A 122 6.64 2.67 17.42
C GLN A 122 5.42 3.57 17.31
N ILE A 123 5.28 4.33 16.21
CA ILE A 123 4.06 5.09 15.92
C ILE A 123 2.84 4.16 15.90
N LEU A 124 2.89 3.07 15.13
CA LEU A 124 1.80 2.10 15.02
C LEU A 124 1.47 1.40 16.35
N SER A 125 2.46 1.15 17.20
CA SER A 125 2.25 0.54 18.52
C SER A 125 1.70 1.53 19.53
N HIS A 126 1.99 2.82 19.36
CA HIS A 126 1.54 3.89 20.23
C HIS A 126 0.09 4.30 19.99
N PHE A 127 -0.33 4.31 18.73
CA PHE A 127 -1.71 4.59 18.36
C PHE A 127 -2.55 3.31 18.40
N SER A 128 -3.52 3.27 19.31
CA SER A 128 -4.44 2.15 19.38
C SER A 128 -5.41 2.21 18.19
N LEU A 129 -5.44 1.14 17.37
CA LEU A 129 -6.45 0.95 16.34
C LEU A 129 -7.79 0.57 16.95
N LYS A 130 -8.42 1.54 17.61
CA LYS A 130 -9.77 1.48 18.17
C LYS A 130 -10.54 2.63 17.55
N CYS A 131 -11.76 2.36 17.07
CA CYS A 131 -12.59 3.39 16.48
C CYS A 131 -13.74 3.72 17.45
N LEU A 132 -13.56 4.79 18.22
CA LEU A 132 -14.68 5.44 18.91
C LEU A 132 -15.45 6.29 17.90
N ASP A 133 -16.78 6.29 17.97
CA ASP A 133 -17.62 7.31 17.33
C ASP A 133 -17.25 8.67 17.92
N VAL A 134 -16.40 9.42 17.24
CA VAL A 134 -15.91 10.69 17.80
C VAL A 134 -16.84 11.82 17.40
N GLY A 135 -17.59 12.33 18.37
CA GLY A 135 -18.17 13.67 18.33
C GLY A 135 -17.10 14.76 18.12
N LEU A 136 -17.53 15.93 17.67
CA LEU A 136 -16.72 17.00 17.08
C LEU A 136 -15.67 17.69 17.99
N GLU A 137 -15.47 17.26 19.23
CA GLU A 137 -14.88 18.13 20.27
C GLU A 137 -13.35 18.18 20.35
N TYR A 138 -12.60 17.33 19.62
CA TYR A 138 -11.15 17.19 19.84
C TYR A 138 -10.23 17.89 18.83
N LEU A 139 -10.76 18.74 17.94
CA LEU A 139 -9.90 19.61 17.09
C LEU A 139 -9.65 20.98 17.73
N GLN A 140 -10.19 21.24 18.92
CA GLN A 140 -9.82 22.41 19.69
C GLN A 140 -8.59 22.06 20.52
N HIS A 141 -7.53 22.85 20.39
CA HIS A 141 -6.50 22.91 21.43
C HIS A 141 -7.20 23.08 22.79
N PRO A 142 -6.61 22.61 23.91
CA PRO A 142 -7.02 23.12 25.20
C PRO A 142 -6.82 24.65 25.17
N THR A 143 -7.91 25.39 24.96
CA THR A 143 -7.99 26.84 25.16
C THR A 143 -7.92 27.08 26.65
N GLY A 144 -6.70 26.98 27.19
CA GLY A 144 -6.46 27.01 28.62
C GLY A 144 -4.98 26.91 28.98
N ALA A 145 -4.06 27.26 28.08
CA ALA A 145 -2.69 27.51 28.48
C ALA A 145 -2.64 28.86 29.23
N THR A 146 -2.76 28.79 30.56
CA THR A 146 -2.33 29.88 31.43
C THR A 146 -0.87 30.20 31.11
N GLN A 147 -0.60 31.49 30.96
CA GLN A 147 0.57 32.06 30.29
C GLN A 147 1.93 31.85 31.00
N ASN A 148 2.04 30.91 31.93
CA ASN A 148 3.17 30.85 32.88
C ASN A 148 3.94 29.53 32.98
N ASP A 149 3.62 28.47 32.22
CA ASP A 149 4.43 27.25 32.20
C ASP A 149 5.12 27.06 30.85
N ILE A 150 6.46 27.07 30.87
CA ILE A 150 7.30 26.73 29.71
C ILE A 150 6.97 25.29 29.34
N ASN A 151 6.15 25.09 28.32
CA ASN A 151 5.86 23.77 27.78
C ASN A 151 7.19 23.06 27.42
N PRO A 152 7.40 21.80 27.82
CA PRO A 152 8.60 21.08 27.47
C PRO A 152 8.71 20.94 25.95
N LEU A 153 9.94 21.09 25.41
CA LEU A 153 10.24 21.02 23.97
C LEU A 153 9.77 19.70 23.34
N PHE A 154 9.92 18.61 24.08
CA PHE A 154 9.36 17.31 23.75
C PHE A 154 8.24 16.98 24.73
N LYS A 155 7.12 16.53 24.19
CA LYS A 155 6.07 15.89 24.97
C LYS A 155 6.07 14.40 24.63
N PRO A 156 5.97 13.50 25.62
CA PRO A 156 5.70 12.10 25.34
C PRO A 156 4.41 12.03 24.53
N VAL A 157 4.37 11.11 23.57
CA VAL A 157 3.23 10.99 22.68
C VAL A 157 1.99 10.64 23.52
N SER A 158 0.92 11.42 23.41
CA SER A 158 -0.36 11.10 24.05
C SER A 158 -1.06 9.99 23.28
N ALA A 159 -1.43 8.89 23.96
CA ALA A 159 -2.19 7.81 23.34
C ALA A 159 -3.50 8.37 22.76
N THR A 160 -3.70 8.17 21.46
CA THR A 160 -4.92 8.58 20.75
C THR A 160 -5.48 7.39 20.00
N GLU A 161 -6.80 7.23 20.04
CA GLU A 161 -7.48 6.19 19.27
C GLU A 161 -7.72 6.67 17.83
N ILE A 162 -7.32 5.83 16.87
CA ILE A 162 -7.49 6.07 15.44
C ILE A 162 -8.05 4.83 14.75
N GLY A 163 -8.83 5.01 13.69
CA GLY A 163 -9.41 3.93 12.88
C GLY A 163 -8.49 3.43 11.78
N PHE A 164 -7.64 4.30 11.21
CA PHE A 164 -6.73 3.91 10.13
C PHE A 164 -5.40 4.67 10.17
N VAL A 165 -4.37 4.06 9.59
CA VAL A 165 -3.09 4.69 9.31
C VAL A 165 -2.79 4.54 7.82
N GLY A 166 -2.29 5.58 7.18
CA GLY A 166 -1.90 5.49 5.78
C GLY A 166 -0.75 6.42 5.41
N VAL A 167 -0.33 6.31 4.17
CA VAL A 167 0.67 7.18 3.55
C VAL A 167 0.13 7.62 2.19
N SER A 168 0.44 8.85 1.80
CA SER A 168 0.27 9.31 0.42
C SER A 168 1.55 9.98 -0.04
N THR A 169 2.18 9.41 -1.06
CA THR A 169 3.49 9.80 -1.58
C THR A 169 3.50 9.72 -3.10
N SER A 170 4.53 10.23 -3.75
CA SER A 170 4.83 9.79 -5.11
C SER A 170 5.29 8.33 -5.13
N LEU A 171 4.94 7.60 -6.19
CA LEU A 171 5.33 6.21 -6.37
C LEU A 171 6.83 6.11 -6.68
N ASN A 172 7.57 5.50 -5.75
CA ASN A 172 8.98 5.16 -5.89
C ASN A 172 9.19 3.72 -5.39
N GLN A 173 9.99 2.92 -6.10
CA GLN A 173 10.23 1.52 -5.75
C GLN A 173 10.78 1.35 -4.31
N LYS A 174 11.67 2.23 -3.86
CA LYS A 174 12.22 2.20 -2.50
C LYS A 174 11.13 2.45 -1.45
N MET A 175 10.27 3.44 -1.70
CA MET A 175 9.16 3.78 -0.79
C MET A 175 8.09 2.67 -0.77
N TYR A 176 7.73 2.12 -1.93
CA TYR A 176 6.81 0.99 -2.01
C TYR A 176 7.35 -0.21 -1.23
N LYS A 177 8.61 -0.59 -1.46
CA LYS A 177 9.27 -1.71 -0.74
C LYS A 177 9.40 -1.45 0.77
N PHE A 178 9.59 -0.19 1.17
CA PHE A 178 9.64 0.20 2.59
C PHE A 178 8.29 -0.02 3.28
N PHE A 179 7.21 0.56 2.74
CA PHE A 179 5.89 0.49 3.37
C PHE A 179 5.23 -0.89 3.25
N SER A 180 5.43 -1.60 2.14
CA SER A 180 4.91 -2.98 1.98
C SER A 180 5.49 -3.94 3.03
N LYS A 181 6.77 -3.80 3.40
CA LYS A 181 7.39 -4.57 4.50
C LYS A 181 6.77 -4.27 5.88
N LEU A 182 6.14 -3.11 6.03
CA LEU A 182 5.46 -2.66 7.25
C LEU A 182 3.95 -2.94 7.21
N ASN A 183 3.49 -3.86 6.35
CA ASN A 183 2.08 -4.23 6.18
C ASN A 183 1.17 -3.12 5.67
N PHE A 184 1.71 -2.13 4.96
CA PHE A 184 0.88 -1.21 4.19
C PHE A 184 0.48 -1.86 2.87
N ILE A 185 -0.77 -1.67 2.49
CA ILE A 185 -1.37 -2.18 1.26
C ILE A 185 -1.72 -1.01 0.34
N PRO A 186 -1.51 -1.13 -0.97
CA PRO A 186 -1.87 -0.07 -1.90
C PRO A 186 -3.39 0.03 -2.06
N ILE A 187 -3.90 1.26 -2.05
CA ILE A 187 -5.31 1.56 -2.30
C ILE A 187 -5.47 2.50 -3.49
N HIS A 188 -4.49 3.33 -3.80
CA HIS A 188 -4.65 4.28 -4.89
C HIS A 188 -3.34 4.53 -5.61
N ILE A 189 -3.46 4.67 -6.93
CA ILE A 189 -2.44 5.21 -7.80
C ILE A 189 -3.10 6.20 -8.76
N GLY A 190 -2.52 7.39 -8.91
CA GLY A 190 -2.98 8.39 -9.85
C GLY A 190 -2.84 7.89 -11.29
N GLN A 191 -3.75 8.32 -12.16
CA GLN A 191 -3.68 7.97 -13.59
C GLN A 191 -2.70 8.86 -14.37
N ASN A 192 -2.42 10.05 -13.85
CA ASN A 192 -1.52 11.00 -14.47
C ASN A 192 -0.28 11.19 -13.60
N ILE A 193 0.84 11.39 -14.28
CA ILE A 193 2.09 11.79 -13.67
C ILE A 193 1.93 13.22 -13.13
N ASN A 194 2.40 13.46 -11.90
CA ASN A 194 2.37 14.79 -11.30
C ASN A 194 3.48 15.69 -11.88
N GLN A 195 3.54 16.95 -11.45
CA GLN A 195 4.59 17.89 -11.86
C GLN A 195 6.03 17.42 -11.51
N SER A 196 6.17 16.38 -10.69
CA SER A 196 7.46 15.79 -10.32
C SER A 196 7.87 14.61 -11.19
N GLY A 197 7.06 14.20 -12.17
CA GLY A 197 7.41 13.07 -13.03
C GLY A 197 7.03 11.71 -12.41
N GLU A 198 6.36 11.69 -11.26
CA GLU A 198 5.96 10.45 -10.58
C GLU A 198 4.42 10.35 -10.46
N PHE A 199 3.89 9.13 -10.38
CA PHE A 199 2.47 8.92 -10.08
C PHE A 199 2.19 9.18 -8.60
N SER A 200 1.05 9.78 -8.27
CA SER A 200 0.59 9.80 -6.88
C SER A 200 0.24 8.39 -6.43
N PHE A 201 0.51 8.05 -5.18
CA PHE A 201 0.34 6.71 -4.65
C PHE A 201 -0.01 6.71 -3.17
N SER A 202 -1.01 5.94 -2.79
CA SER A 202 -1.49 5.87 -1.42
C SER A 202 -1.60 4.43 -0.95
N MET A 203 -1.15 4.20 0.28
CA MET A 203 -1.22 2.91 0.96
C MET A 203 -1.82 3.08 2.35
N VAL A 204 -2.46 2.02 2.86
CA VAL A 204 -3.04 1.98 4.21
C VAL A 204 -2.49 0.79 4.98
N TYR A 205 -2.28 0.97 6.28
CA TYR A 205 -1.78 -0.06 7.16
C TYR A 205 -2.87 -1.10 7.47
N LEU A 206 -2.51 -2.38 7.37
CA LEU A 206 -3.30 -3.47 7.92
C LEU A 206 -2.69 -4.04 9.18
N ASP A 207 -3.52 -4.13 10.21
CA ASP A 207 -3.11 -4.73 11.47
C ASP A 207 -3.17 -6.26 11.41
N LYS A 208 -2.02 -6.89 11.69
CA LYS A 208 -1.91 -8.34 11.78
C LYS A 208 -2.43 -8.90 13.11
N LYS A 209 -2.45 -8.10 14.18
CA LYS A 209 -2.68 -8.60 15.55
C LYS A 209 -4.16 -8.78 15.89
N ASN A 210 -5.05 -7.98 15.31
CA ASN A 210 -6.51 -8.09 15.54
C ASN A 210 -7.17 -9.27 14.77
N ASN A 211 -6.39 -10.23 14.28
CA ASN A 211 -6.82 -11.28 13.35
C ASN A 211 -6.76 -12.71 13.91
N THR A 212 -6.55 -12.92 15.22
CA THR A 212 -6.94 -14.21 15.81
C THR A 212 -8.45 -14.24 15.90
N GLY A 213 -9.07 -14.90 14.93
CA GLY A 213 -10.49 -15.21 14.90
C GLY A 213 -10.90 -16.12 16.05
N ASP A 214 -10.88 -15.59 17.27
CA ASP A 214 -11.91 -15.96 18.23
C ASP A 214 -13.10 -15.03 17.96
N ILE A 215 -14.14 -15.62 17.37
CA ILE A 215 -15.53 -15.14 17.45
C ILE A 215 -16.02 -15.37 18.92
N GLY A 216 -15.17 -14.99 19.88
CA GLY A 216 -15.27 -15.26 21.31
C GLY A 216 -14.88 -14.04 22.15
N CYS A 217 -14.59 -12.89 21.53
CA CYS A 217 -14.63 -11.62 22.23
C CYS A 217 -16.09 -11.36 22.63
N PRO A 218 -16.43 -11.24 23.92
CA PRO A 218 -17.80 -10.94 24.33
C PRO A 218 -18.26 -9.68 23.60
N PHE A 219 -19.43 -9.77 22.99
CA PHE A 219 -20.06 -8.87 22.03
C PHE A 219 -20.31 -7.42 22.51
N ASN A 220 -19.59 -6.94 23.53
CA ASN A 220 -19.93 -5.75 24.30
C ASN A 220 -18.95 -4.58 24.12
N ASN A 221 -17.89 -4.68 23.29
CA ASN A 221 -16.95 -3.58 23.03
C ASN A 221 -17.13 -3.02 21.60
N SER A 222 -17.97 -2.00 21.45
CA SER A 222 -18.26 -1.30 20.18
C SER A 222 -17.01 -0.83 19.42
N GLY A 223 -15.99 -0.35 20.13
CA GLY A 223 -14.76 0.18 19.53
C GLY A 223 -13.90 -0.85 18.79
N LEU A 224 -13.94 -2.13 19.19
CA LEU A 224 -13.18 -3.21 18.53
C LEU A 224 -13.92 -3.70 17.26
N GLN A 225 -15.24 -3.78 17.32
CA GLN A 225 -16.07 -4.12 16.15
C GLN A 225 -15.90 -3.06 15.05
N ASN A 226 -15.90 -1.79 15.42
CA ASN A 226 -15.67 -0.69 14.49
C ASN A 226 -14.26 -0.74 13.86
N ALA A 227 -13.23 -1.08 14.65
CA ALA A 227 -11.87 -1.22 14.13
C ALA A 227 -11.77 -2.36 13.10
N LEU A 228 -12.38 -3.53 13.37
CA LEU A 228 -12.42 -4.64 12.42
C LEU A 228 -13.21 -4.29 11.15
N ALA A 229 -14.33 -3.58 11.29
CA ALA A 229 -15.12 -3.10 10.15
C ALA A 229 -14.29 -2.19 9.24
N ILE A 230 -13.53 -1.25 9.81
CA ILE A 230 -12.62 -0.39 9.04
C ILE A 230 -11.55 -1.22 8.33
N GLN A 231 -10.92 -2.18 9.01
CA GLN A 231 -9.92 -3.04 8.38
C GLN A 231 -10.49 -3.84 7.20
N ASN A 232 -11.70 -4.40 7.34
CA ASN A 232 -12.41 -5.09 6.25
C ASN A 232 -12.69 -4.16 5.05
N ILE A 233 -13.04 -2.91 5.33
CA ILE A 233 -13.30 -1.91 4.29
C ILE A 233 -12.00 -1.52 3.57
N LEU A 234 -10.92 -1.28 4.31
CA LEU A 234 -9.60 -0.99 3.73
C LEU A 234 -9.11 -2.14 2.84
N LEU A 235 -9.39 -3.38 3.21
CA LEU A 235 -9.14 -4.54 2.36
C LEU A 235 -10.01 -4.58 1.11
N SER A 236 -11.30 -4.30 1.23
CA SER A 236 -12.19 -4.19 0.08
C SER A 236 -11.69 -3.11 -0.91
N CYS A 237 -11.19 -1.99 -0.38
CA CYS A 237 -10.54 -0.94 -1.15
C CYS A 237 -9.28 -1.45 -1.88
N HIS A 238 -8.47 -2.27 -1.22
CA HIS A 238 -7.29 -2.90 -1.81
C HIS A 238 -7.64 -3.92 -2.90
N ASP A 239 -8.66 -4.75 -2.70
CA ASP A 239 -9.12 -5.72 -3.71
C ASP A 239 -9.61 -5.00 -4.97
N TYR A 240 -10.39 -3.93 -4.79
CA TYR A 240 -10.81 -3.10 -5.92
C TYR A 240 -9.62 -2.44 -6.61
N PHE A 241 -8.67 -1.90 -5.84
CA PHE A 241 -7.43 -1.35 -6.37
C PHE A 241 -6.68 -2.39 -7.21
N LYS A 242 -6.48 -3.61 -6.69
CA LYS A 242 -5.79 -4.69 -7.41
C LYS A 242 -6.49 -5.03 -8.72
N LEU A 243 -7.80 -5.19 -8.70
CA LEU A 243 -8.57 -5.51 -9.91
C LEU A 243 -8.43 -4.40 -10.96
N LYS A 244 -8.61 -3.13 -10.56
CA LYS A 244 -8.44 -1.97 -11.43
C LYS A 244 -7.00 -1.86 -11.95
N PHE A 245 -6.01 -2.11 -11.10
CA PHE A 245 -4.60 -2.11 -11.44
C PHE A 245 -4.28 -3.15 -12.50
N LEU A 246 -4.64 -4.41 -12.28
CA LEU A 246 -4.47 -5.51 -13.23
C LEU A 246 -5.15 -5.23 -14.58
N ARG A 247 -6.32 -4.58 -14.56
CA ARG A 247 -7.06 -4.22 -15.78
C ARG A 247 -6.47 -3.05 -16.56
N LEU A 248 -5.64 -2.19 -15.96
CA LEU A 248 -5.16 -0.95 -16.59
C LEU A 248 -3.63 -0.80 -16.60
N ALA A 249 -2.89 -1.74 -16.00
CA ALA A 249 -1.43 -1.69 -15.88
C ALA A 249 -0.72 -1.50 -17.22
N SER A 250 -1.07 -2.28 -18.25
CA SER A 250 -0.47 -2.17 -19.59
C SER A 250 -0.84 -0.90 -20.36
N SER A 251 -1.90 -0.18 -19.96
CA SER A 251 -2.40 0.99 -20.71
C SER A 251 -2.05 2.30 -20.03
N ILE A 252 -2.40 2.46 -18.76
CA ILE A 252 -2.22 3.72 -18.02
C ILE A 252 -0.84 3.78 -17.36
N TRP A 253 -0.38 2.65 -16.82
CA TRP A 253 0.83 2.57 -15.99
C TRP A 253 1.96 1.80 -16.66
N PHE A 254 2.00 1.81 -18.00
CA PHE A 254 3.02 1.12 -18.77
C PHE A 254 4.44 1.55 -18.36
N ASP A 255 4.64 2.86 -18.11
CA ASP A 255 5.91 3.47 -17.72
C ASP A 255 6.45 3.00 -16.35
N LEU A 256 5.63 2.34 -15.51
CA LEU A 256 6.13 1.72 -14.27
C LEU A 256 7.08 0.56 -14.55
N GLY A 257 6.96 -0.04 -15.74
CA GLY A 257 7.63 -1.29 -16.08
C GLY A 257 7.03 -2.51 -15.37
N PRO A 258 7.24 -3.72 -15.91
CA PRO A 258 6.64 -4.94 -15.39
C PRO A 258 7.15 -5.31 -14.01
N GLU A 259 8.40 -4.98 -13.65
CA GLU A 259 8.98 -5.35 -12.36
C GLU A 259 8.32 -4.64 -11.17
N LEU A 260 8.21 -3.31 -11.22
CA LEU A 260 7.58 -2.53 -10.16
C LEU A 260 6.07 -2.82 -10.09
N ALA A 261 5.41 -2.94 -11.23
CA ALA A 261 3.99 -3.28 -11.27
C ALA A 261 3.73 -4.70 -10.74
N PHE A 262 4.62 -5.65 -11.00
CA PHE A 262 4.56 -6.98 -10.43
C PHE A 262 4.74 -6.94 -8.91
N ASP A 263 5.73 -6.19 -8.42
CA ASP A 263 5.95 -5.97 -6.97
C ASP A 263 4.67 -5.44 -6.31
N ILE A 264 3.99 -4.45 -6.91
CA ILE A 264 2.73 -3.85 -6.43
C ILE A 264 1.61 -4.88 -6.24
N VAL A 265 1.45 -5.80 -7.20
CA VAL A 265 0.39 -6.82 -7.17
C VAL A 265 0.78 -8.01 -6.29
N ARG A 266 2.08 -8.34 -6.25
CA ARG A 266 2.62 -9.52 -5.55
C ARG A 266 2.42 -9.43 -4.05
N SER A 267 2.30 -8.25 -3.45
CA SER A 267 2.28 -8.08 -2.00
C SER A 267 1.35 -9.07 -1.32
N GLN A 268 1.96 -10.02 -0.62
CA GLN A 268 1.27 -11.04 0.14
C GLN A 268 0.84 -10.42 1.46
N HIS A 269 -0.39 -9.94 1.49
CA HIS A 269 -1.06 -9.63 2.76
C HIS A 269 -1.70 -10.93 3.24
N SER A 270 -0.86 -11.83 3.75
CA SER A 270 -1.16 -13.21 4.12
C SER A 270 -2.13 -13.39 5.29
N VAL A 271 -2.80 -12.32 5.73
CA VAL A 271 -3.51 -12.31 7.02
C VAL A 271 -5.02 -12.09 6.89
N MET A 272 -5.49 -11.50 5.80
CA MET A 272 -6.92 -11.44 5.51
C MET A 272 -7.19 -11.96 4.11
N ILE A 273 -7.79 -13.14 4.06
CA ILE A 273 -8.34 -13.70 2.83
C ILE A 273 -9.56 -12.84 2.51
N SER A 274 -9.50 -12.11 1.40
CA SER A 274 -10.71 -11.52 0.84
C SER A 274 -11.74 -12.63 0.66
N LYS A 275 -12.94 -12.46 1.25
CA LYS A 275 -14.03 -13.42 1.07
C LYS A 275 -14.51 -13.47 -0.38
N ASN A 276 -14.17 -12.46 -1.17
CA ASN A 276 -14.58 -12.34 -2.56
C ASN A 276 -13.53 -13.00 -3.45
N THR A 277 -13.81 -14.24 -3.87
CA THR A 277 -13.02 -14.88 -4.92
C THR A 277 -13.40 -14.30 -6.28
N TYR A 278 -12.40 -13.97 -7.08
CA TYR A 278 -12.64 -13.53 -8.44
C TYR A 278 -12.95 -14.76 -9.29
N GLN A 279 -14.10 -14.78 -9.95
CA GLN A 279 -14.49 -15.89 -10.83
C GLN A 279 -13.94 -15.69 -12.24
N PHE A 280 -13.66 -16.80 -12.92
CA PHE A 280 -13.25 -16.76 -14.32
C PHE A 280 -14.33 -16.14 -15.19
N ASN A 281 -13.97 -15.12 -15.97
CA ASN A 281 -14.80 -14.61 -17.06
C ASN A 281 -14.33 -15.18 -18.41
N LEU A 282 -14.44 -16.51 -18.57
CA LEU A 282 -14.04 -17.24 -19.77
C LEU A 282 -15.21 -18.06 -20.32
N HIS A 283 -15.35 -18.09 -21.65
CA HIS A 283 -16.31 -18.97 -22.31
C HIS A 283 -15.81 -20.43 -22.27
N ASP A 284 -16.71 -21.41 -22.33
CA ASP A 284 -16.37 -22.84 -22.47
C ASP A 284 -15.35 -23.14 -23.58
N PHE A 285 -15.43 -22.44 -24.74
CA PHE A 285 -14.44 -22.59 -25.81
C PHE A 285 -13.04 -22.16 -25.37
N ASP A 286 -12.93 -21.12 -24.55
CA ASP A 286 -11.66 -20.63 -24.01
C ASP A 286 -11.06 -21.65 -23.06
N GLN A 287 -11.88 -22.24 -22.20
CA GLN A 287 -11.45 -23.28 -21.26
C GLN A 287 -10.90 -24.51 -22.00
N ILE A 288 -11.58 -24.96 -23.06
CA ILE A 288 -11.09 -26.06 -23.90
C ILE A 288 -9.75 -25.71 -24.54
N ARG A 289 -9.62 -24.53 -25.15
CA ARG A 289 -8.37 -24.08 -25.78
C ARG A 289 -7.22 -24.00 -24.77
N LEU A 290 -7.47 -23.45 -23.58
CA LEU A 290 -6.50 -23.36 -22.49
C LEU A 290 -6.08 -24.74 -21.98
N ALA A 291 -7.01 -25.70 -21.88
CA ALA A 291 -6.70 -27.09 -21.52
C ALA A 291 -5.85 -27.79 -22.59
N GLN A 292 -6.13 -27.57 -23.88
CA GLN A 292 -5.26 -28.09 -24.96
C GLN A 292 -3.87 -27.44 -24.92
N PHE A 293 -3.78 -26.16 -24.58
CA PHE A 293 -2.50 -25.47 -24.38
C PHE A 293 -1.73 -26.03 -23.17
N ALA A 294 -2.38 -26.23 -22.03
CA ALA A 294 -1.76 -26.90 -20.89
C ALA A 294 -1.22 -28.31 -21.25
N ALA A 295 -1.95 -29.04 -22.09
CA ALA A 295 -1.61 -30.39 -22.54
C ALA A 295 -0.61 -30.48 -23.72
N TYR A 296 0.07 -29.38 -24.08
CA TYR A 296 1.02 -29.31 -25.21
C TYR A 296 0.43 -29.62 -26.59
N LYS A 297 -0.89 -29.47 -26.78
CA LYS A 297 -1.59 -29.82 -28.03
C LYS A 297 -1.81 -28.64 -28.98
N CYS A 298 -1.63 -27.40 -28.51
CA CYS A 298 -1.69 -26.21 -29.35
C CYS A 298 -0.67 -25.14 -28.92
N ASP A 299 -0.43 -24.17 -29.80
CA ASP A 299 0.52 -23.08 -29.58
C ASP A 299 -0.06 -21.90 -28.79
N PHE A 300 0.83 -21.07 -28.25
CA PHE A 300 0.47 -19.86 -27.51
C PHE A 300 -0.44 -18.90 -28.31
N SER A 301 -0.30 -18.86 -29.64
CA SER A 301 -1.13 -18.02 -30.51
C SER A 301 -2.63 -18.30 -30.40
N VAL A 302 -3.02 -19.54 -30.03
CA VAL A 302 -4.42 -19.98 -29.94
C VAL A 302 -5.11 -19.49 -28.67
N VAL A 303 -4.34 -19.16 -27.63
CA VAL A 303 -4.84 -18.81 -26.28
C VAL A 303 -4.44 -17.40 -25.84
N ARG A 304 -3.74 -16.64 -26.69
CA ARG A 304 -3.17 -15.32 -26.35
C ARG A 304 -4.21 -14.34 -25.81
N ASP A 305 -5.42 -14.37 -26.38
CA ASP A 305 -6.59 -13.58 -25.96
C ASP A 305 -7.06 -13.92 -24.53
N CYS A 306 -6.93 -15.18 -24.11
CA CYS A 306 -7.42 -15.67 -22.82
C CYS A 306 -6.42 -15.47 -21.66
N ILE A 307 -5.12 -15.34 -21.95
CA ILE A 307 -4.08 -15.30 -20.90
C ILE A 307 -4.25 -14.13 -19.92
N ARG A 308 -4.80 -12.99 -20.38
CA ARG A 308 -5.10 -11.85 -19.51
C ARG A 308 -6.07 -12.22 -18.40
N GLU A 309 -7.15 -12.92 -18.73
CA GLU A 309 -8.16 -13.32 -17.76
C GLU A 309 -7.60 -14.36 -16.78
N VAL A 310 -6.79 -15.31 -17.27
CA VAL A 310 -6.07 -16.27 -16.43
C VAL A 310 -5.14 -15.58 -15.43
N ALA A 311 -4.41 -14.55 -15.89
CA ALA A 311 -3.54 -13.76 -15.03
C ALA A 311 -4.34 -12.96 -13.98
N ILE A 312 -5.44 -12.30 -14.37
CA ILE A 312 -6.31 -11.56 -13.45
C ILE A 312 -6.85 -12.51 -12.38
N PHE A 313 -7.40 -13.67 -12.78
CA PHE A 313 -7.90 -14.68 -11.86
C PHE A 313 -6.81 -15.12 -10.88
N TYR A 314 -5.61 -15.42 -11.36
CA TYR A 314 -4.50 -15.83 -10.51
C TYR A 314 -4.11 -14.76 -9.49
N PHE A 315 -3.90 -13.51 -9.91
CA PHE A 315 -3.42 -12.45 -9.01
C PHE A 315 -4.47 -11.97 -8.02
N MET A 316 -5.75 -12.08 -8.36
CA MET A 316 -6.86 -11.84 -7.43
C MET A 316 -7.03 -12.99 -6.43
N ASN A 317 -6.79 -14.24 -6.85
CA ASN A 317 -6.94 -15.43 -6.01
C ASN A 317 -5.61 -16.03 -5.54
N LYS A 318 -4.53 -15.23 -5.49
CA LYS A 318 -3.17 -15.72 -5.25
C LYS A 318 -3.01 -16.51 -3.95
N ASN A 319 -3.82 -16.20 -2.93
CA ASN A 319 -3.80 -16.93 -1.66
C ASN A 319 -4.34 -18.36 -1.77
N LEU A 320 -5.06 -18.69 -2.84
CA LEU A 320 -5.65 -20.01 -3.09
C LEU A 320 -4.80 -20.86 -4.03
N VAL A 321 -4.07 -20.24 -4.96
CA VAL A 321 -3.30 -20.91 -6.02
C VAL A 321 -1.79 -20.71 -5.79
N ASN A 322 -1.04 -21.80 -5.58
CA ASN A 322 0.41 -21.72 -5.42
C ASN A 322 1.15 -22.23 -6.66
N LEU A 323 1.77 -21.31 -7.41
CA LEU A 323 2.58 -21.63 -8.59
C LEU A 323 4.02 -22.08 -8.22
N ASN A 324 4.48 -21.89 -6.99
CA ASN A 324 5.88 -22.16 -6.60
C ASN A 324 6.15 -23.62 -6.16
N THR A 325 5.36 -24.59 -6.61
CA THR A 325 5.42 -25.99 -6.13
C THR A 325 6.64 -26.80 -6.61
N ALA A 326 7.58 -26.22 -7.37
CA ALA A 326 8.70 -26.97 -7.98
C ALA A 326 10.13 -26.45 -7.73
N GLN A 327 10.39 -25.40 -6.94
CA GLN A 327 11.75 -24.82 -6.78
C GLN A 327 12.33 -24.80 -5.36
N SER A 328 11.69 -25.40 -4.34
CA SER A 328 12.12 -25.23 -2.95
C SER A 328 13.19 -26.19 -2.42
N LYS A 329 13.93 -26.95 -3.25
CA LYS A 329 14.92 -27.93 -2.72
C LYS A 329 16.33 -27.98 -3.30
N SER A 330 16.72 -27.22 -4.33
CA SER A 330 18.08 -27.39 -4.91
C SER A 330 18.98 -26.17 -5.02
N ASP A 331 18.48 -24.93 -4.88
CA ASP A 331 19.25 -23.76 -5.36
C ASP A 331 19.58 -22.72 -4.27
N GLU A 332 19.82 -23.15 -3.03
CA GLU A 332 20.34 -22.26 -1.96
C GLU A 332 21.84 -21.93 -2.10
N LYS A 333 22.52 -22.42 -3.16
CA LYS A 333 23.95 -22.16 -3.40
C LYS A 333 24.25 -21.78 -4.85
N ALA A 334 23.72 -20.64 -5.31
CA ALA A 334 24.23 -19.99 -6.53
C ALA A 334 24.04 -18.47 -6.49
N THR A 335 25.10 -17.78 -6.05
CA THR A 335 25.65 -16.52 -6.60
C THR A 335 24.72 -15.56 -7.36
N ASN A 336 24.51 -14.35 -6.78
CA ASN A 336 24.40 -13.02 -7.42
C ASN A 336 23.94 -12.91 -8.90
N GLN A 337 22.85 -13.57 -9.26
CA GLN A 337 22.04 -13.23 -10.44
C GLN A 337 20.63 -12.84 -9.96
N PRO A 338 19.94 -11.88 -10.62
CA PRO A 338 18.64 -11.43 -10.14
C PRO A 338 17.65 -12.60 -10.18
N LEU A 339 17.26 -13.05 -8.98
CA LEU A 339 16.32 -14.14 -8.68
C LEU A 339 14.90 -13.95 -9.28
N LEU A 340 14.66 -12.87 -10.04
CA LEU A 340 13.33 -12.39 -10.41
C LEU A 340 12.69 -13.14 -11.60
N VAL A 341 13.50 -13.56 -12.58
CA VAL A 341 13.01 -13.98 -13.92
C VAL A 341 12.55 -15.45 -13.98
N LYS A 342 12.93 -16.29 -13.01
CA LYS A 342 12.59 -17.73 -13.02
C LYS A 342 11.23 -18.07 -12.40
N SER A 343 10.39 -17.07 -12.09
CA SER A 343 9.08 -17.32 -11.50
C SER A 343 7.99 -17.40 -12.58
N GLU A 344 7.22 -18.49 -12.55
CA GLU A 344 6.02 -18.67 -13.38
C GLU A 344 5.03 -17.50 -13.21
N GLU A 345 4.98 -16.93 -12.00
CA GLU A 345 4.20 -15.72 -11.67
C GLU A 345 4.62 -14.50 -12.51
N LEU A 346 5.91 -14.18 -12.59
CA LEU A 346 6.36 -13.00 -13.32
C LEU A 346 6.13 -13.17 -14.82
N ILE A 347 6.33 -14.38 -15.35
CA ILE A 347 6.05 -14.68 -16.76
C ILE A 347 4.55 -14.51 -17.06
N LEU A 348 3.69 -15.08 -16.21
CA LEU A 348 2.24 -14.89 -16.34
C LEU A 348 1.85 -13.41 -16.25
N PHE A 349 2.48 -12.63 -15.37
CA PHE A 349 2.24 -11.20 -15.26
C PHE A 349 2.68 -10.42 -16.51
N CYS A 350 3.90 -10.66 -17.00
CA CYS A 350 4.44 -9.97 -18.16
C CYS A 350 3.59 -10.24 -19.41
N ILE A 351 3.21 -11.50 -19.64
CA ILE A 351 2.43 -11.90 -20.81
C ILE A 351 0.96 -11.52 -20.65
N GLY A 352 0.34 -11.83 -19.52
CA GLY A 352 -1.09 -11.66 -19.31
C GLY A 352 -1.51 -10.23 -19.00
N ILE A 353 -0.74 -9.51 -18.18
CA ILE A 353 -1.09 -8.16 -17.71
C ILE A 353 -0.40 -7.09 -18.55
N PHE A 354 0.89 -7.22 -18.78
CA PHE A 354 1.68 -6.25 -19.56
C PHE A 354 1.66 -6.49 -21.07
N ALA A 355 1.06 -7.59 -21.53
CA ALA A 355 0.95 -7.96 -22.95
C ALA A 355 2.31 -8.08 -23.68
N ILE A 356 3.41 -8.32 -22.94
CA ILE A 356 4.76 -8.51 -23.48
C ILE A 356 4.82 -9.90 -24.13
N SER A 357 5.33 -9.96 -25.36
CA SER A 357 5.45 -11.23 -26.07
C SER A 357 6.56 -12.12 -25.49
N PRO A 358 6.48 -13.46 -25.63
CA PRO A 358 7.56 -14.35 -25.20
C PRO A 358 8.93 -14.01 -25.81
N LYS A 359 8.96 -13.45 -27.02
CA LYS A 359 10.19 -13.01 -27.68
C LYS A 359 10.79 -11.78 -27.01
N GLU A 360 9.96 -10.80 -26.67
CA GLU A 360 10.40 -9.58 -25.96
C GLU A 360 10.87 -9.89 -24.54
N ILE A 361 10.23 -10.85 -23.85
CA ILE A 361 10.69 -11.32 -22.52
C ILE A 361 12.14 -11.83 -22.61
N VAL A 362 12.45 -12.65 -23.61
CA VAL A 362 13.83 -13.16 -23.81
C VAL A 362 14.84 -12.04 -24.08
N THR A 363 14.43 -10.95 -24.74
CA THR A 363 15.31 -9.80 -24.95
C THR A 363 15.48 -8.92 -23.71
N GLN A 364 14.48 -8.89 -22.82
CA GLN A 364 14.51 -8.08 -21.60
C GLN A 364 15.18 -8.81 -20.43
N PHE A 365 15.21 -10.15 -20.47
CA PHE A 365 15.72 -10.96 -19.39
C PHE A 365 16.70 -12.02 -19.88
N ASP A 366 17.95 -11.89 -19.47
CA ASP A 366 19.04 -12.80 -19.85
C ASP A 366 18.80 -14.23 -19.35
N GLY A 367 19.22 -15.22 -20.15
CA GLY A 367 19.27 -16.63 -19.75
C GLY A 367 17.99 -17.44 -19.95
N LEU A 368 16.98 -16.90 -20.65
CA LEU A 368 15.79 -17.65 -21.08
C LEU A 368 15.74 -17.79 -22.60
N ASN A 369 15.17 -18.89 -23.09
CA ASN A 369 14.75 -19.01 -24.48
C ASN A 369 13.21 -18.99 -24.57
N VAL A 370 12.68 -18.77 -25.77
CA VAL A 370 11.23 -18.63 -26.00
C VAL A 370 10.48 -19.89 -25.57
N GLU A 371 11.05 -21.07 -25.82
CA GLU A 371 10.46 -22.35 -25.43
C GLU A 371 10.30 -22.47 -23.92
N THR A 372 11.30 -22.03 -23.15
CA THR A 372 11.28 -22.03 -21.67
C THR A 372 10.24 -21.07 -21.13
N VAL A 373 10.10 -19.88 -21.73
CA VAL A 373 9.06 -18.90 -21.36
C VAL A 373 7.67 -19.49 -21.59
N VAL A 374 7.44 -20.11 -22.76
CA VAL A 374 6.15 -20.75 -23.07
C VAL A 374 5.90 -21.96 -22.17
N LEU A 375 6.93 -22.74 -21.82
CA LEU A 375 6.84 -23.85 -20.89
C LEU A 375 6.37 -23.40 -19.51
N TYR A 376 6.96 -22.34 -18.95
CA TYR A 376 6.54 -21.78 -17.67
C TYR A 376 5.11 -21.22 -17.73
N LEU A 377 4.74 -20.56 -18.83
CA LEU A 377 3.36 -20.11 -19.03
C LEU A 377 2.38 -21.30 -19.06
N ARG A 378 2.72 -22.40 -19.75
CA ARG A 378 1.88 -23.62 -19.78
C ARG A 378 1.68 -24.20 -18.38
N LYS A 379 2.75 -24.31 -17.59
CA LYS A 379 2.69 -24.81 -16.20
C LYS A 379 1.82 -23.92 -15.30
N ALA A 380 1.94 -22.60 -15.45
CA ALA A 380 1.10 -21.66 -14.74
C ALA A 380 -0.38 -21.86 -15.10
N VAL A 381 -0.70 -21.91 -16.39
CA VAL A 381 -2.07 -22.13 -16.89
C VAL A 381 -2.62 -23.46 -16.40
N ASP A 382 -1.88 -24.57 -16.54
CA ASP A 382 -2.31 -25.90 -16.07
C ASP A 382 -2.63 -25.91 -14.57
N THR A 383 -1.77 -25.26 -13.78
CA THR A 383 -1.98 -25.17 -12.33
C THR A 383 -3.23 -24.35 -12.02
N ILE A 384 -3.41 -23.19 -12.64
CA ILE A 384 -4.54 -22.30 -12.36
C ILE A 384 -5.87 -22.94 -12.79
N LEU A 385 -5.91 -23.61 -13.94
CA LEU A 385 -7.13 -24.27 -14.44
C LEU A 385 -7.65 -25.38 -13.51
N LYS A 386 -6.78 -26.01 -12.70
CA LYS A 386 -7.18 -27.04 -11.71
C LYS A 386 -7.88 -26.46 -10.47
N TYR A 387 -7.79 -25.15 -10.27
CA TYR A 387 -8.47 -24.44 -9.17
C TYR A 387 -9.79 -23.78 -9.60
N ASN A 388 -10.11 -23.84 -10.89
CA ASN A 388 -11.46 -23.61 -11.40
C ASN A 388 -12.26 -24.91 -11.29
#